data_AF-A0A7Y2DKF7-F1
#
_entry.id   AF-A0A7Y2DKF7-F1
#
_cell.length_a   1.000
_cell.length_b   1.000
_cell.length_c   1.000
_cell.angle_alpha   90.00
_cell.angle_beta   90.00
_cell.angle_gamma   90.00
#
_symmetry.space_group_name_H-M   'P 1'
#
loop_
_entity.id
_entity.type
_entity.pdbx_description
1 polymer ?
#
loop_
_entity_poly.entity_id
_entity_poly.type
_entity_poly.pdbx_seq_one_letter_code
_entity_poly.pdbx_strand_id
1 'polypeptide(L)'
;DRGVEFLTVPSSYYEDVLDRVGDIDEDLKPLSELGILIDRDDEGYLLQIFTKPILDRPTMFIEIIQRKGAKSFGKGNFKALFEAIEREQASRGTL
;
A
#
# COMPACT_ATOMS: atom_id res chain seq x y z
N ASP A 1 15.04 7.64 -1.66
CA ASP A 1 16.22 8.54 -1.69
C ASP A 1 16.27 9.65 -0.63
N ARG A 2 15.72 9.44 0.58
CA ARG A 2 15.85 10.36 1.74
C ARG A 2 15.83 9.62 3.10
N GLY A 3 16.13 8.32 3.09
CA GLY A 3 16.11 7.46 4.28
C GLY A 3 14.74 6.99 4.78
N VAL A 4 13.63 7.40 4.15
CA VAL A 4 12.30 6.88 4.49
C VAL A 4 12.15 5.46 3.93
N GLU A 5 11.80 4.53 4.81
CA GLU A 5 11.49 3.14 4.45
C GLU A 5 9.98 2.93 4.33
N PHE A 6 9.59 2.15 3.32
CA PHE A 6 8.20 1.79 3.05
C PHE A 6 7.96 0.30 3.28
N LEU A 7 6.70 -0.06 3.53
CA LEU A 7 6.27 -1.45 3.56
C LEU A 7 6.32 -2.04 2.15
N THR A 8 6.73 -3.30 2.07
CA THR A 8 6.84 -4.02 0.80
C THR A 8 5.62 -4.90 0.58
N VAL A 9 5.10 -4.88 -0.65
CA VAL A 9 3.98 -5.71 -1.09
C VAL A 9 4.52 -6.79 -2.03
N PRO A 10 4.07 -8.05 -1.94
CA PRO A 10 4.54 -9.09 -2.85
C PRO A 10 4.18 -8.75 -4.31
N SER A 11 5.06 -9.10 -5.25
CA SER A 11 4.84 -8.85 -6.69
C SER A 11 3.53 -9.43 -7.21
N SER A 12 3.09 -10.55 -6.64
CA SER A 12 1.83 -11.22 -6.96
C SER A 12 0.60 -10.32 -6.77
N TYR A 13 0.69 -9.27 -5.94
CA TYR A 13 -0.39 -8.28 -5.82
C TYR A 13 -0.68 -7.58 -7.15
N TYR A 14 0.35 -7.30 -7.95
CA TYR A 14 0.21 -6.55 -9.20
C TYR A 14 -0.23 -7.43 -10.38
N GLU A 15 -0.23 -8.76 -10.20
CA GLU A 15 -0.64 -9.71 -11.24
C GLU A 15 -2.15 -9.66 -11.49
N ASP A 16 -2.95 -9.38 -10.45
CA ASP A 16 -4.42 -9.40 -10.51
C ASP A 16 -5.10 -8.06 -10.11
N VAL A 17 -4.33 -7.03 -9.74
CA VAL A 17 -4.90 -5.79 -9.19
C VAL A 17 -5.83 -5.10 -10.18
N LEU A 18 -5.49 -5.06 -11.48
CA LEU A 18 -6.33 -4.42 -12.50
C LEU A 18 -7.63 -5.17 -12.77
N ASP A 19 -7.66 -6.49 -12.57
CA ASP A 19 -8.91 -7.26 -12.66
C ASP A 19 -9.91 -6.84 -11.56
N ARG A 20 -9.38 -6.40 -10.41
CA ARG A 20 -10.17 -5.93 -9.26
C ARG A 20 -10.54 -4.46 -9.34
N VAL A 21 -9.60 -3.59 -9.75
CA VAL A 21 -9.79 -2.13 -9.72
C VAL A 21 -10.09 -1.53 -11.09
N GLY A 22 -10.03 -2.29 -12.18
CA GLY A 22 -10.18 -1.80 -13.54
C GLY A 22 -9.04 -0.87 -13.99
N ASP A 23 -9.25 -0.18 -15.10
CA ASP A 23 -8.23 0.67 -15.72
C ASP A 23 -7.86 1.89 -14.88
N ILE A 24 -6.56 2.21 -14.80
CA ILE A 24 -6.01 3.41 -14.13
C ILE A 24 -5.17 4.22 -15.13
N ASP A 25 -4.81 5.45 -14.77
CA ASP A 25 -4.05 6.32 -15.68
C ASP A 25 -2.53 6.03 -15.62
N GLU A 26 -2.06 5.49 -14.50
CA GLU A 26 -0.65 5.24 -14.21
C GLU A 26 -0.15 3.90 -14.77
N ASP A 27 1.14 3.85 -15.16
CA ASP A 27 1.81 2.59 -15.50
C ASP A 27 1.99 1.74 -14.24
N LEU A 28 1.58 0.46 -14.31
CA LEU A 28 1.74 -0.50 -13.22
C LEU A 28 3.19 -0.73 -12.84
N LYS A 29 4.14 -0.65 -13.78
CA LYS A 29 5.53 -1.01 -13.49
C LYS A 29 6.16 -0.09 -12.43
N PRO A 30 6.13 1.25 -12.56
CA PRO A 30 6.57 2.15 -11.49
C PRO A 30 5.83 1.95 -10.17
N LEU A 31 4.51 1.69 -10.22
CA LEU A 31 3.72 1.43 -9.00
C LEU A 31 4.21 0.18 -8.27
N SER A 32 4.54 -0.88 -9.03
CA SER A 32 5.09 -2.13 -8.51
C SER A 32 6.48 -1.96 -7.91
N GLU A 33 7.37 -1.26 -8.61
CA GLU A 33 8.73 -0.98 -8.13
C GLU A 33 8.72 -0.17 -6.82
N LEU A 34 7.72 0.70 -6.63
CA LEU A 34 7.56 1.53 -5.44
C LEU A 34 6.73 0.87 -4.32
N GLY A 35 6.05 -0.25 -4.58
CA GLY A 35 5.15 -0.88 -3.61
C GLY A 35 3.85 -0.08 -3.36
N ILE A 36 3.37 0.67 -4.36
CA ILE A 36 2.14 1.46 -4.27
C ILE A 36 0.92 0.55 -4.44
N LEU A 37 -0.02 0.64 -3.51
CA LEU A 37 -1.29 -0.07 -3.50
C LEU A 37 -2.38 0.73 -4.22
N ILE A 38 -3.36 0.04 -4.77
CA ILE A 38 -4.43 0.58 -5.62
C ILE A 38 -5.77 0.05 -5.13
N ASP A 39 -6.72 0.95 -4.89
CA ASP A 39 -8.11 0.59 -4.58
C ASP A 39 -9.08 1.48 -5.35
N ARG A 40 -10.33 1.02 -5.50
CA ARG A 40 -11.39 1.71 -6.24
C ARG A 40 -12.70 1.72 -5.47
N ASP A 41 -13.41 2.84 -5.57
CA ASP A 41 -14.83 2.95 -5.21
C ASP A 41 -15.66 3.46 -6.40
N ASP A 42 -16.94 3.71 -6.16
CA ASP A 42 -17.90 4.12 -7.20
C ASP A 42 -17.56 5.49 -7.83
N GLU A 43 -16.72 6.31 -7.19
CA GLU A 43 -16.37 7.65 -7.67
C GLU A 43 -14.98 7.73 -8.34
N GLY A 44 -14.15 6.71 -8.17
CA GLY A 44 -12.83 6.63 -8.81
C GLY A 44 -11.88 5.71 -8.06
N TYR A 45 -10.57 5.91 -8.26
CA TYR A 45 -9.55 5.10 -7.60
C TYR A 45 -8.59 5.95 -6.75
N LEU A 46 -7.81 5.27 -5.93
CA LEU A 46 -6.78 5.87 -5.09
C LEU A 46 -5.51 5.02 -5.11
N LEU A 47 -4.39 5.70 -4.93
CA LEU A 47 -3.06 5.13 -4.79
C LEU A 47 -2.58 5.39 -3.37
N GLN A 48 -2.06 4.37 -2.69
CA GLN A 48 -1.61 4.44 -1.31
C GLN A 48 -0.23 3.81 -1.14
N ILE A 49 0.58 4.37 -0.26
CA ILE A 49 1.82 3.75 0.22
C ILE A 49 2.01 4.07 1.70
N PHE A 50 2.54 3.11 2.44
CA PHE A 50 2.70 3.18 3.88
C PHE A 50 4.17 3.09 4.26
N THR A 51 4.64 3.98 5.12
CA THR A 51 5.99 3.88 5.68
C THR A 51 6.07 2.69 6.63
N LYS A 52 7.27 2.16 6.85
CA LYS A 52 7.54 1.42 8.09
C LYS A 52 7.32 2.33 9.31
N PRO A 53 7.20 1.77 10.53
CA PRO A 53 7.15 2.58 11.73
C PRO A 53 8.34 3.55 11.82
N ILE A 54 8.07 4.83 12.08
CA ILE A 54 9.08 5.89 12.07
C ILE A 54 9.70 6.15 13.45
N LEU A 55 9.25 5.41 14.47
CA LEU A 55 9.77 5.42 15.82
C LEU A 55 10.33 4.04 16.16
N ASP A 56 11.19 3.97 17.18
CA ASP A 56 11.77 2.70 17.66
C ASP A 56 10.69 1.71 18.11
N ARG A 57 9.60 2.24 18.69
CA ARG A 57 8.40 1.44 19.00
C ARG A 57 7.46 1.44 17.78
N PRO A 58 6.89 0.28 17.40
CA PRO A 58 6.06 0.14 16.20
C PRO A 58 4.63 0.68 16.42
N THR A 59 4.51 1.99 16.71
CA THR A 59 3.24 2.62 17.08
C THR A 59 2.76 3.68 16.10
N MET A 60 3.68 4.28 15.33
CA MET A 60 3.37 5.37 14.41
C MET A 60 4.02 5.13 13.05
N PHE A 61 3.22 5.24 12.00
CA PHE A 61 3.64 5.22 10.60
C PHE A 61 2.93 6.36 9.85
N ILE A 62 3.38 6.63 8.63
CA ILE A 62 2.78 7.64 7.74
C ILE A 62 2.18 6.93 6.54
N GLU A 63 1.01 7.41 6.12
CA GLU A 63 0.38 7.07 4.84
C GLU A 63 0.54 8.24 3.87
N ILE A 64 0.89 7.94 2.63
CA ILE A 64 0.80 8.87 1.51
C ILE A 64 -0.29 8.37 0.58
N ILE A 65 -1.26 9.23 0.28
CA ILE A 65 -2.44 8.91 -0.53
C ILE A 65 -2.63 9.92 -1.67
N GLN A 66 -2.84 9.41 -2.88
CA GLN A 66 -3.29 10.16 -4.05
C GLN A 66 -4.68 9.70 -4.44
N ARG A 67 -5.62 10.64 -4.57
CA ARG A 67 -7.02 10.35 -4.94
C ARG A 67 -7.29 10.79 -6.36
N LYS A 68 -7.91 9.91 -7.13
CA LYS A 68 -8.39 10.12 -8.49
C LYS A 68 -9.89 9.89 -8.51
N GLY A 69 -10.61 10.78 -7.83
CA GLY A 69 -12.07 10.72 -7.64
C GLY A 69 -12.51 10.00 -6.37
N ALA A 70 -11.83 8.90 -5.99
CA ALA A 70 -12.23 8.09 -4.85
C ALA A 70 -12.37 8.88 -3.54
N LYS A 71 -13.46 8.64 -2.81
CA LYS A 71 -13.76 9.26 -1.50
C LYS A 71 -13.69 8.29 -0.33
N SER A 72 -13.59 6.99 -0.60
CA SER A 72 -13.42 5.96 0.40
C SER A 72 -12.00 5.93 0.98
N PHE A 73 -11.75 5.03 1.95
CA PHE A 73 -10.45 4.90 2.61
C PHE A 73 -9.57 3.77 2.03
N GLY A 74 -10.01 3.09 0.98
CA GLY A 74 -9.26 1.98 0.40
C GLY A 74 -9.28 0.73 1.30
N LYS A 75 -10.47 0.20 1.62
CA LYS A 75 -10.63 -0.94 2.53
C LYS A 75 -9.86 -2.19 2.07
N GLY A 76 -9.70 -2.39 0.76
CA GLY A 76 -8.92 -3.50 0.21
C GLY A 76 -7.43 -3.37 0.53
N ASN A 77 -6.90 -2.14 0.45
CA ASN A 77 -5.49 -1.85 0.77
C ASN A 77 -5.18 -2.03 2.25
N PHE A 78 -6.13 -1.77 3.15
CA PHE A 78 -5.95 -2.00 4.58
C PHE A 78 -5.64 -3.46 4.91
N LYS A 79 -6.26 -4.43 4.24
CA LYS A 79 -5.95 -5.85 4.49
C LYS A 79 -4.52 -6.19 4.08
N ALA A 80 -4.10 -5.77 2.89
CA ALA A 80 -2.74 -5.97 2.40
C ALA A 80 -1.70 -5.27 3.29
N LEU A 81 -2.03 -4.09 3.81
CA LEU A 81 -1.24 -3.36 4.81
C LEU A 81 -1.05 -4.16 6.10
N PHE A 82 -2.14 -4.67 6.68
CA PHE A 82 -2.07 -5.45 7.92
C PHE A 82 -1.23 -6.72 7.74
N GLU A 83 -1.41 -7.45 6.63
CA GLU A 83 -0.60 -8.63 6.32
C GLU A 83 0.89 -8.29 6.14
N ALA A 84 1.22 -7.12 5.57
CA ALA A 84 2.60 -6.65 5.45
C ALA A 84 3.21 -6.27 6.82
N ILE A 85 2.43 -5.62 7.69
CA ILE A 85 2.85 -5.27 9.06
C ILE A 85 3.05 -6.52 9.92
N GLU A 86 2.13 -7.48 9.87
CA GLU A 86 2.26 -8.74 10.61
C GLU A 86 3.52 -9.51 10.20
N ARG A 87 3.81 -9.56 8.89
CA ARG A 87 5.05 -10.16 8.38
C ARG A 87 6.29 -9.45 8.91
N GLU A 88 6.25 -8.12 9.00
CA GLU A 88 7.33 -7.34 9.58
C GLU A 88 7.51 -7.63 11.08
N GLN A 89 6.41 -7.65 11.85
CA GLN A 89 6.45 -7.96 13.29
C GLN A 89 6.97 -9.38 13.55
N ALA A 90 6.60 -10.34 12.69
CA ALA A 90 7.09 -11.72 12.78
C ALA A 90 8.60 -11.79 12.57
N SER A 91 9.13 -11.00 11.64
CA SER A 91 10.58 -10.90 11.39
C SER A 91 11.36 -10.27 12.55
N ARG A 92 10.69 -9.42 13.36
CA ARG A 92 11.27 -8.76 14.54
C ARG A 92 11.12 -9.60 15.82
N GLY A 93 10.38 -10.72 15.78
CA GLY A 93 10.21 -11.63 16.92
C GLY A 93 9.28 -11.10 18.03
N THR A 94 8.34 -10.21 17.71
CA THR A 94 7.41 -9.60 18.68
C THR A 94 5.96 -10.08 18.55
N LEU A 95 5.75 -11.28 18.03
CA LEU A 95 4.45 -11.95 17.94
C LEU A 95 4.34 -13.08 18.97
#